data_AF-A0A2S4LQ98-F1
#
_entry.id   AF-A0A2S4LQ98-F1
#
_cell.length_a   1.000
_cell.length_b   1.000
_cell.length_c   1.000
_cell.angle_alpha   90.00
_cell.angle_beta   90.00
_cell.angle_gamma   90.00
#
_symmetry.space_group_name_H-M   'P 1'
#
loop_
_entity.id
_entity.type
_entity.pdbx_description
1 polymer ?
#
loop_
_entity_poly.entity_id
_entity_poly.type
_entity_poly.pdbx_seq_one_letter_code
_entity_poly.pdbx_strand_id
1 'polypeptide(L)'
;MLATALRVPEDAQTRDPKPREVAASRAPARAAPPSATGIGVTLRDLRKDFDDHTVIEGLDLHIPAGQFVAVVGRSGCGKSTLLRLILGLEQASAGRIALETRAVRTPPKRIMFQEPRLLPWARVVDNVAVGLGEGGSRAERRARAEAALAEVGLTEKAGNWPATLSGGQRQRVALARALVSRPGLLALDEPLGALDALTRIDMQAMIERIWRAQGFTAILVTHDVAEAVAMADRILVVEAGRIALDVAVDVPRPRRRGDADLAALEGRILDHLLSERAPS
;
A
#
# COMPACT_ATOMS: atom_id res chain seq x y z
N MET A 1 59.19 54.03 1.23
CA MET A 1 57.98 54.65 0.65
C MET A 1 58.05 54.45 -0.86
N LEU A 2 57.19 53.73 -1.57
CA LEU A 2 55.90 53.11 -1.31
C LEU A 2 55.84 51.79 -2.10
N ALA A 3 55.19 50.79 -1.50
CA ALA A 3 55.04 49.44 -2.02
C ALA A 3 54.13 49.39 -3.25
N THR A 4 54.58 48.67 -4.29
CA THR A 4 53.80 48.33 -5.48
C THR A 4 52.82 47.20 -5.12
N ALA A 5 51.56 47.56 -4.92
CA ALA A 5 50.48 46.64 -4.64
C ALA A 5 50.08 45.85 -5.90
N LEU A 6 50.23 44.53 -5.84
CA LEU A 6 49.57 43.57 -6.73
C LEU A 6 48.05 43.67 -6.52
N ARG A 7 47.34 44.12 -7.54
CA ARG A 7 45.87 44.08 -7.63
C ARG A 7 45.51 43.00 -8.64
N VAL A 8 44.98 41.88 -8.14
CA VAL A 8 44.28 40.88 -8.94
C VAL A 8 42.82 41.32 -9.03
N PRO A 9 42.20 41.42 -10.21
CA PRO A 9 40.75 41.52 -10.32
C PRO A 9 40.13 40.12 -10.24
N GLU A 10 39.25 39.94 -9.27
CA GLU A 10 38.20 38.92 -9.24
C GLU A 10 37.27 39.12 -10.44
N ASP A 11 37.08 38.09 -11.26
CA ASP A 11 35.87 37.87 -12.06
C ASP A 11 35.84 36.40 -12.51
N ALA A 12 35.67 35.49 -11.55
CA ALA A 12 35.20 34.15 -11.82
C ALA A 12 33.67 34.21 -11.85
N GLN A 13 33.12 34.39 -13.05
CA GLN A 13 31.69 34.37 -13.30
C GLN A 13 31.16 32.95 -13.02
N THR A 14 30.65 32.77 -11.80
CA THR A 14 29.95 31.57 -11.35
C THR A 14 28.76 31.35 -12.26
N ARG A 15 28.88 30.38 -13.16
CA ARG A 15 27.74 29.87 -13.93
C ARG A 15 26.80 29.18 -12.95
N ASP A 16 25.63 29.77 -12.73
CA ASP A 16 24.52 29.12 -12.06
C ASP A 16 24.27 27.74 -12.68
N PRO A 17 24.33 26.63 -11.91
CA PRO A 17 23.87 25.36 -12.42
C PRO A 17 22.34 25.42 -12.51
N LYS A 18 21.83 25.39 -13.74
CA LYS A 18 20.40 25.19 -14.03
C LYS A 18 19.87 24.05 -13.15
N PRO A 19 18.69 24.19 -12.52
CA PRO A 19 18.09 23.12 -11.75
C PRO A 19 17.91 21.90 -12.66
N ARG A 20 18.50 20.77 -12.26
CA ARG A 20 18.32 19.47 -12.92
C ARG A 20 16.83 19.16 -12.94
N GLU A 21 16.27 19.14 -14.14
CA GLU A 21 14.93 18.64 -14.42
C GLU A 21 14.91 17.16 -14.05
N VAL A 22 14.39 16.85 -12.85
CA VAL A 22 14.25 15.48 -12.37
C VAL A 22 13.19 14.82 -13.23
N ALA A 23 13.63 13.87 -14.06
CA ALA A 23 12.75 13.06 -14.90
C ALA A 23 11.71 12.36 -14.02
N ALA A 24 10.47 12.85 -14.05
CA ALA A 24 9.34 12.15 -13.50
C ALA A 24 9.26 10.77 -14.17
N SER A 25 9.52 9.70 -13.40
CA SER A 25 9.42 8.33 -13.86
C SER A 25 7.98 8.05 -14.33
N ARG A 26 7.75 8.15 -15.65
CA ARG A 26 6.53 7.73 -16.31
C ARG A 26 6.78 6.36 -16.93
N ALA A 27 6.70 5.31 -16.12
CA ALA A 27 6.46 3.98 -16.67
C ALA A 27 5.11 3.99 -17.41
N PRO A 28 4.98 3.35 -18.59
CA PRO A 28 3.72 3.31 -19.31
C PRO A 28 2.73 2.44 -18.53
N ALA A 29 1.80 3.08 -17.83
CA ALA A 29 0.70 2.40 -17.17
C ALA A 29 -0.18 1.75 -18.25
N ARG A 30 -0.06 0.43 -18.44
CA ARG A 30 -1.09 -0.33 -19.14
C ARG A 30 -2.33 -0.27 -18.24
N ALA A 31 -3.26 0.62 -18.60
CA ALA A 31 -4.44 0.91 -17.82
C ALA A 31 -5.22 -0.38 -17.57
N ALA A 32 -5.26 -0.83 -16.32
CA ALA A 32 -6.30 -1.75 -15.88
C ALA A 32 -7.65 -1.14 -16.28
N PRO A 33 -8.61 -1.92 -16.79
CA PRO A 33 -9.93 -1.39 -17.10
C PRO A 33 -10.45 -0.72 -15.82
N PRO A 34 -10.85 0.57 -15.87
CA PRO A 34 -11.25 1.30 -14.69
C PRO A 34 -12.47 0.62 -14.10
N SER A 35 -12.28 -0.04 -12.96
CA SER A 35 -13.39 -0.51 -12.14
C SER A 35 -14.15 0.71 -11.61
N ALA A 36 -15.48 0.68 -11.70
CA ALA A 36 -16.35 1.79 -11.32
C ALA A 36 -16.23 2.21 -9.84
N THR A 37 -15.53 1.41 -9.01
CA THR A 37 -15.48 1.50 -7.56
C THR A 37 -14.12 1.92 -7.00
N GLY A 38 -13.03 1.88 -7.79
CA GLY A 38 -11.70 2.24 -7.32
C GLY A 38 -11.53 3.73 -6.98
N ILE A 39 -10.53 4.05 -6.15
CA ILE A 39 -10.07 5.41 -5.88
C ILE A 39 -8.64 5.55 -6.41
N GLY A 40 -8.45 6.39 -7.42
CA GLY A 40 -7.12 6.84 -7.84
C GLY A 40 -6.50 7.74 -6.78
N VAL A 41 -5.19 7.61 -6.59
CA VAL A 41 -4.41 8.37 -5.61
C VAL A 41 -3.30 9.13 -6.32
N THR A 42 -3.25 10.45 -6.14
CA THR A 42 -2.17 11.28 -6.67
C THR A 42 -1.51 12.04 -5.52
N LEU A 43 -0.22 11.82 -5.33
CA LEU A 43 0.65 12.51 -4.39
C LEU A 43 1.52 13.47 -5.19
N ARG A 44 1.61 14.73 -4.75
CA ARG A 44 2.46 15.75 -5.37
C ARG A 44 3.28 16.45 -4.30
N ASP A 45 4.60 16.39 -4.47
CA ASP A 45 5.57 16.99 -3.54
C ASP A 45 5.26 16.69 -2.07
N LEU A 46 4.84 15.44 -1.79
CA LEU A 46 4.35 15.07 -0.47
C LEU A 46 5.51 15.07 0.52
N ARG A 47 5.36 15.79 1.63
CA ARG A 47 6.33 15.81 2.72
C ARG A 47 5.66 15.52 4.05
N LYS A 48 6.34 14.74 4.91
CA LYS A 48 5.94 14.51 6.28
C LYS A 48 7.12 14.55 7.22
N ASP A 49 7.00 15.42 8.21
CA ASP A 49 7.94 15.60 9.30
C ASP A 49 7.27 15.20 10.62
N PHE A 50 8.07 14.60 11.50
CA PHE A 50 7.76 14.43 12.92
C PHE A 50 8.87 15.12 13.70
N ASP A 51 8.52 16.24 14.34
CA ASP A 51 9.49 17.11 14.99
C ASP A 51 10.64 17.45 14.02
N ASP A 52 11.88 17.13 14.38
CA ASP A 52 13.07 17.38 13.54
C ASP A 52 13.41 16.24 12.56
N HIS A 53 12.54 15.24 12.42
CA HIS A 53 12.77 14.08 11.57
C HIS A 53 11.82 14.02 10.36
N THR A 54 12.38 14.19 9.17
CA THR A 54 11.64 14.01 7.90
C THR A 54 11.52 12.53 7.57
N VAL A 55 10.28 12.04 7.49
CA VAL A 55 9.96 10.64 7.19
C VAL A 55 9.56 10.44 5.73
N ILE A 56 8.99 11.46 5.09
CA ILE A 56 8.69 11.48 3.65
C ILE A 56 9.16 12.80 3.08
N GLU A 57 9.88 12.75 1.96
CA GLU A 57 10.59 13.91 1.42
C GLU A 57 10.31 14.10 -0.09
N GLY A 58 9.37 15.00 -0.42
CA GLY A 58 9.09 15.42 -1.80
C GLY A 58 8.62 14.27 -2.70
N LEU A 59 7.64 13.48 -2.24
CA LEU A 59 7.20 12.28 -2.92
C LEU A 59 6.08 12.58 -3.94
N ASP A 60 6.37 12.29 -5.22
CA ASP A 60 5.41 12.26 -6.32
C ASP A 60 5.02 10.82 -6.67
N LEU A 61 3.71 10.55 -6.71
CA LEU A 61 3.19 9.23 -7.04
C LEU A 61 1.80 9.33 -7.63
N HIS A 62 1.51 8.54 -8.65
CA HIS A 62 0.16 8.35 -9.14
C HIS A 62 -0.19 6.86 -9.18
N ILE A 63 -1.26 6.49 -8.48
CA ILE A 63 -1.86 5.15 -8.47
C ILE A 63 -3.22 5.27 -9.17
N PRO A 64 -3.39 4.67 -10.36
CA PRO A 64 -4.69 4.62 -11.02
C PRO A 64 -5.74 3.86 -10.20
N ALA A 65 -7.00 4.27 -10.34
CA ALA A 65 -8.11 3.58 -9.71
C ALA A 65 -8.15 2.09 -10.10
N GLY A 66 -8.24 1.22 -9.11
CA GLY A 66 -8.31 -0.23 -9.28
C GLY A 66 -6.95 -0.94 -9.34
N GLN A 67 -5.83 -0.21 -9.37
CA GLN A 67 -4.50 -0.82 -9.39
C GLN A 67 -4.17 -1.51 -8.05
N PHE A 68 -3.47 -2.64 -8.11
CA PHE A 68 -2.83 -3.24 -6.94
C PHE A 68 -1.37 -2.79 -6.87
N VAL A 69 -1.00 -2.01 -5.85
CA VAL A 69 0.37 -1.54 -5.63
C VAL A 69 0.94 -2.17 -4.37
N ALA A 70 2.18 -2.65 -4.44
CA ALA A 70 2.96 -3.03 -3.26
C ALA A 70 4.00 -1.94 -2.95
N VAL A 71 4.13 -1.61 -1.68
CA VAL A 71 5.15 -0.71 -1.13
C VAL A 71 6.07 -1.57 -0.28
N VAL A 72 7.31 -1.71 -0.75
CA VAL A 72 8.37 -2.49 -0.10
C VAL A 72 9.44 -1.54 0.39
N GLY A 73 10.14 -1.92 1.45
CA GLY A 73 11.24 -1.12 1.98
C GLY A 73 11.59 -1.58 3.38
N ARG A 74 12.72 -1.11 3.89
CA ARG A 74 13.23 -1.49 5.21
C ARG A 74 12.30 -1.01 6.34
N SER A 75 12.41 -1.61 7.52
CA SER A 75 11.71 -1.12 8.70
C SER A 75 12.12 0.33 8.98
N GLY A 76 11.14 1.20 9.27
CA GLY A 76 11.38 2.61 9.55
C GLY A 76 11.46 3.54 8.34
N CYS A 77 11.39 3.07 7.09
CA CYS A 77 11.47 3.94 5.90
C CYS A 77 10.19 4.77 5.60
N GLY A 78 9.18 4.75 6.48
CA GLY A 78 7.97 5.56 6.32
C GLY A 78 6.79 4.91 5.59
N LYS A 79 6.80 3.59 5.32
CA LYS A 79 5.70 2.87 4.63
C LYS A 79 4.34 3.04 5.30
N SER A 80 4.26 2.77 6.61
CA SER A 80 3.00 2.91 7.35
C SER A 80 2.57 4.38 7.48
N THR A 81 3.51 5.32 7.53
CA THR A 81 3.24 6.77 7.47
C THR A 81 2.62 7.14 6.13
N LEU A 82 3.18 6.67 5.02
CA LEU A 82 2.64 6.88 3.68
C LEU A 82 1.20 6.33 3.57
N LEU A 83 0.95 5.13 4.08
CA LEU A 83 -0.40 4.57 4.15
C LEU A 83 -1.36 5.47 4.94
N ARG A 84 -0.97 5.93 6.14
CA ARG A 84 -1.82 6.77 7.00
C ARG A 84 -2.13 8.10 6.33
N LEU A 85 -1.19 8.71 5.63
CA LEU A 85 -1.39 9.93 4.85
C LEU A 85 -2.40 9.73 3.71
N ILE A 86 -2.24 8.68 2.91
CA ILE A 86 -3.18 8.34 1.81
C ILE A 86 -4.61 8.11 2.36
N LEU A 87 -4.69 7.43 3.51
CA LEU A 87 -5.96 7.17 4.19
C LEU A 87 -6.56 8.42 4.86
N GLY A 88 -5.81 9.51 4.99
CA GLY A 88 -6.23 10.71 5.71
C GLY A 88 -6.31 10.50 7.22
N LEU A 89 -5.61 9.50 7.75
CA LEU A 89 -5.43 9.27 9.18
C LEU A 89 -4.32 10.14 9.78
N GLU A 90 -3.54 10.77 8.90
CA GLU A 90 -2.46 11.67 9.25
C GLU A 90 -2.45 12.86 8.28
N GLN A 91 -2.04 14.03 8.77
CA GLN A 91 -1.87 15.23 7.95
C GLN A 91 -0.43 15.34 7.43
N ALA A 92 -0.31 15.73 6.17
CA ALA A 92 0.97 16.02 5.54
C ALA A 92 1.53 17.34 6.08
N SER A 93 2.87 17.45 6.16
CA SER A 93 3.54 18.69 6.52
C SER A 93 3.62 19.65 5.32
N ALA A 94 3.76 19.11 4.11
CA ALA A 94 3.67 19.87 2.87
C ALA A 94 3.22 18.96 1.70
N GLY A 95 2.97 19.57 0.54
CA GLY A 95 2.46 18.88 -0.65
C GLY A 95 0.95 18.63 -0.61
N ARG A 96 0.48 17.79 -1.53
CA ARG A 96 -0.96 17.49 -1.66
C ARG A 96 -1.24 16.05 -2.01
N ILE A 97 -2.38 15.56 -1.52
CA ILE A 97 -2.96 14.26 -1.81
C ILE A 97 -4.31 14.49 -2.48
N ALA A 98 -4.46 14.04 -3.72
CA ALA A 98 -5.72 14.05 -4.44
C ALA A 98 -6.26 12.61 -4.58
N LEU A 99 -7.55 12.46 -4.33
CA LEU A 99 -8.27 11.20 -4.44
C LEU A 99 -9.35 11.33 -5.52
N GLU A 100 -9.32 10.43 -6.50
CA GLU A 100 -10.18 10.49 -7.69
C GLU A 100 -11.05 9.25 -7.77
N THR A 101 -12.36 9.40 -7.94
CA THR A 101 -13.27 8.26 -8.12
C THR A 101 -14.35 8.61 -9.12
N ARG A 102 -14.84 7.58 -9.83
CA ARG A 102 -15.98 7.70 -10.76
C ARG A 102 -17.32 7.39 -10.11
N ALA A 103 -17.31 6.92 -8.85
CA ALA A 103 -18.52 6.61 -8.13
C ALA A 103 -19.31 7.87 -7.77
N VAL A 104 -20.65 7.80 -7.83
CA VAL A 104 -21.55 8.90 -7.45
C VAL A 104 -21.33 9.35 -6.01
N ARG A 105 -21.01 8.39 -5.13
CA ARG A 105 -20.59 8.65 -3.75
C ARG A 105 -19.20 8.12 -3.55
N THR A 106 -18.33 8.91 -2.91
CA THR A 106 -16.99 8.49 -2.56
C THR A 106 -17.05 7.22 -1.69
N PRO A 107 -16.52 6.09 -2.17
CA PRO A 107 -16.52 4.86 -1.39
C PRO A 107 -15.55 4.99 -0.20
N PRO A 108 -15.74 4.20 0.87
CA PRO A 108 -14.90 4.31 2.05
C PRO A 108 -13.46 3.86 1.75
N LYS A 109 -12.53 4.43 2.51
CA LYS A 109 -11.14 3.96 2.60
C LYS A 109 -11.01 3.06 3.83
N ARG A 110 -10.33 1.92 3.72
CA ARG A 110 -10.15 0.97 4.82
C ARG A 110 -8.70 0.55 4.94
N ILE A 111 -8.30 0.22 6.17
CA ILE A 111 -6.99 -0.35 6.48
C ILE A 111 -7.18 -1.68 7.22
N MET A 112 -6.39 -2.66 6.84
CA MET A 112 -6.19 -3.91 7.56
C MET A 112 -4.78 -3.89 8.13
N PHE A 113 -4.67 -3.98 9.45
CA PHE A 113 -3.39 -4.02 10.16
C PHE A 113 -2.85 -5.44 10.26
N GLN A 114 -1.54 -5.56 10.48
CA GLN A 114 -0.83 -6.81 10.74
C GLN A 114 -1.50 -7.62 11.86
N GLU A 115 -1.91 -6.97 12.95
CA GLU A 115 -2.70 -7.61 14.00
C GLU A 115 -4.20 -7.52 13.67
N PRO A 116 -4.94 -8.64 13.67
CA PRO A 116 -6.36 -8.66 13.35
C PRO A 116 -7.24 -7.73 14.20
N ARG A 117 -6.80 -7.40 15.43
CA ARG A 117 -7.50 -6.51 16.39
C ARG A 117 -9.01 -6.77 16.43
N LEU A 118 -9.38 -8.04 16.54
CA LEU A 118 -10.79 -8.45 16.66
C LEU A 118 -11.27 -8.12 18.08
N LEU A 119 -12.53 -7.72 18.19
CA LEU A 119 -13.21 -7.47 19.46
C LEU A 119 -13.45 -8.82 20.16
N PRO A 120 -12.76 -9.13 21.28
CA PRO A 120 -12.80 -10.46 21.88
C PRO A 120 -14.17 -10.80 22.50
N TRP A 121 -14.95 -9.79 22.86
CA TRP A 121 -16.30 -9.91 23.42
C TRP A 121 -17.42 -9.94 22.38
N ALA A 122 -17.10 -9.89 21.08
CA ALA A 122 -18.09 -9.92 20.01
C ALA A 122 -17.90 -11.18 19.15
N ARG A 123 -19.00 -11.74 18.62
CA ARG A 123 -18.90 -12.88 17.70
C ARG A 123 -18.25 -12.46 16.39
N VAL A 124 -17.84 -13.43 15.59
CA VAL A 124 -17.17 -13.20 14.30
C VAL A 124 -18.01 -12.35 13.35
N VAL A 125 -19.30 -12.66 13.22
CA VAL A 125 -20.24 -11.87 12.40
C VAL A 125 -20.39 -10.42 12.90
N ASP A 126 -20.41 -10.22 14.22
CA ASP A 126 -20.53 -8.88 14.80
C ASP A 126 -19.23 -8.10 14.62
N ASN A 127 -18.08 -8.76 14.73
CA ASN A 127 -16.77 -8.21 14.38
C ASN A 127 -16.75 -7.70 12.94
N VAL A 128 -17.26 -8.48 11.99
CA VAL A 128 -17.36 -8.04 10.59
C VAL A 128 -18.32 -6.87 10.45
N ALA A 129 -19.49 -6.92 11.08
CA ALA A 129 -20.52 -5.86 11.02
C ALA A 129 -20.04 -4.49 11.56
N VAL A 130 -18.99 -4.43 12.38
CA VAL A 130 -18.35 -3.16 12.79
C VAL A 130 -17.87 -2.35 11.59
N GLY A 131 -17.41 -3.03 10.52
CA GLY A 131 -16.97 -2.36 9.30
C GLY A 131 -18.06 -1.56 8.59
N LEU A 132 -19.34 -1.74 8.94
CA LEU A 132 -20.45 -0.98 8.36
C LEU A 132 -20.68 0.38 9.02
N GLY A 133 -20.07 0.65 10.17
CA GLY A 133 -20.41 1.81 10.98
C GLY A 133 -21.86 1.75 11.49
N GLU A 134 -22.51 2.91 11.59
CA GLU A 134 -23.85 3.08 12.16
C GLU A 134 -25.00 2.94 11.15
N GLY A 135 -24.72 2.58 9.89
CA GLY A 135 -25.73 2.51 8.84
C GLY A 135 -26.50 1.19 8.78
N GLY A 136 -27.82 1.28 8.56
CA GLY A 136 -28.72 0.15 8.26
C GLY A 136 -29.30 -0.54 9.51
N SER A 137 -30.37 -1.30 9.30
CA SER A 137 -31.00 -2.09 10.36
C SER A 137 -30.08 -3.23 10.83
N ARG A 138 -30.35 -3.76 12.03
CA ARG A 138 -29.61 -4.91 12.58
C ARG A 138 -29.62 -6.12 11.62
N ALA A 139 -30.75 -6.38 10.97
CA ALA A 139 -30.91 -7.48 10.04
C ALA A 139 -30.05 -7.28 8.77
N GLU A 140 -30.10 -6.09 8.16
CA GLU A 140 -29.30 -5.77 6.97
C GLU A 140 -27.80 -5.83 7.27
N ARG A 141 -27.38 -5.26 8.41
CA ARG A 141 -25.98 -5.30 8.84
C ARG A 141 -25.48 -6.72 9.01
N ARG A 142 -26.29 -7.58 9.63
CA ARG A 142 -25.97 -8.99 9.80
C ARG A 142 -25.86 -9.72 8.46
N ALA A 143 -26.84 -9.54 7.56
CA ALA A 143 -26.83 -10.18 6.24
C ALA A 143 -25.59 -9.78 5.41
N ARG A 144 -25.21 -8.50 5.46
CA ARG A 144 -23.99 -8.02 4.79
C ARG A 144 -22.72 -8.60 5.41
N ALA A 145 -22.66 -8.73 6.73
CA ALA A 145 -21.53 -9.35 7.41
C ALA A 145 -21.39 -10.84 7.08
N GLU A 146 -22.51 -11.58 7.01
CA GLU A 146 -22.52 -12.98 6.60
C GLU A 146 -22.08 -13.15 5.13
N ALA A 147 -22.51 -12.26 4.23
CA ALA A 147 -22.03 -12.25 2.85
C ALA A 147 -20.51 -12.01 2.76
N ALA A 148 -19.98 -11.04 3.52
CA ALA A 148 -18.53 -10.78 3.57
C ALA A 148 -17.75 -11.95 4.18
N LEU A 149 -18.31 -12.68 5.15
CA LEU A 149 -17.72 -13.92 5.68
C LEU A 149 -17.70 -15.04 4.63
N ALA A 150 -18.73 -15.14 3.81
CA ALA A 150 -18.77 -16.10 2.72
C ALA A 150 -17.68 -15.83 1.67
N GLU A 151 -17.41 -14.56 1.34
CA GLU A 151 -16.35 -14.18 0.40
C GLU A 151 -14.95 -14.64 0.85
N VAL A 152 -14.72 -14.70 2.17
CA VAL A 152 -13.47 -15.20 2.78
C VAL A 152 -13.53 -16.66 3.24
N GLY A 153 -14.59 -17.39 2.90
CA GLY A 153 -14.75 -18.82 3.20
C GLY A 153 -14.96 -19.14 4.69
N LEU A 154 -15.62 -18.25 5.44
CA LEU A 154 -15.85 -18.38 6.88
C LEU A 154 -17.34 -18.37 7.29
N THR A 155 -18.25 -18.76 6.39
CA THR A 155 -19.70 -18.83 6.67
C THR A 155 -20.03 -19.57 7.96
N GLU A 156 -19.48 -20.78 8.12
CA GLU A 156 -19.70 -21.65 9.29
C GLU A 156 -19.10 -21.11 10.60
N LYS A 157 -18.29 -20.05 10.53
CA LYS A 157 -17.64 -19.44 11.69
C LYS A 157 -18.35 -18.17 12.18
N ALA A 158 -19.42 -17.75 11.52
CA ALA A 158 -20.16 -16.52 11.86
C ALA A 158 -20.57 -16.44 13.34
N GLY A 159 -20.97 -17.58 13.93
CA GLY A 159 -21.40 -17.67 15.32
C GLY A 159 -20.28 -17.81 16.35
N ASN A 160 -19.03 -18.01 15.91
CA ASN A 160 -17.91 -18.31 16.80
C ASN A 160 -17.38 -17.07 17.52
N TRP A 161 -16.59 -17.31 18.57
CA TRP A 161 -15.80 -16.29 19.25
C TRP A 161 -14.40 -16.20 18.65
N PRO A 162 -13.78 -15.00 18.56
CA PRO A 162 -12.45 -14.82 17.98
C PRO A 162 -11.35 -15.70 18.59
N ALA A 163 -11.44 -16.00 19.89
CA ALA A 163 -10.49 -16.85 20.61
C ALA A 163 -10.45 -18.30 20.10
N THR A 164 -11.53 -18.76 19.43
CA THR A 164 -11.62 -20.14 18.89
C THR A 164 -11.06 -20.30 17.48
N LEU A 165 -10.64 -19.20 16.85
CA LEU A 165 -10.16 -19.17 15.48
C LEU A 165 -8.64 -19.41 15.41
N SER A 166 -8.17 -20.01 14.32
CA SER A 166 -6.73 -20.01 13.99
C SER A 166 -6.22 -18.61 13.62
N GLY A 167 -4.90 -18.42 13.59
CA GLY A 167 -4.30 -17.14 13.17
C GLY A 167 -4.77 -16.68 11.78
N GLY A 168 -4.73 -17.59 10.80
CA GLY A 168 -5.24 -17.34 9.44
C GLY A 168 -6.73 -17.03 9.39
N GLN A 169 -7.54 -17.73 10.18
CA GLN A 169 -8.97 -17.44 10.28
C GLN A 169 -9.22 -16.05 10.86
N ARG A 170 -8.47 -15.63 11.90
CA ARG A 170 -8.57 -14.27 12.45
C ARG A 170 -8.22 -13.21 11.41
N GLN A 171 -7.19 -13.45 10.57
CA GLN A 171 -6.87 -12.54 9.48
C GLN A 171 -7.98 -12.45 8.43
N ARG A 172 -8.56 -13.58 8.04
CA ARG A 172 -9.71 -13.62 7.12
C ARG A 172 -10.92 -12.85 7.69
N VAL A 173 -11.19 -12.94 8.98
CA VAL A 173 -12.24 -12.12 9.64
C VAL A 173 -11.89 -10.63 9.59
N ALA A 174 -10.64 -10.24 9.84
CA ALA A 174 -10.21 -8.85 9.73
C ALA A 174 -10.33 -8.30 8.30
N LEU A 175 -10.01 -9.12 7.29
CA LEU A 175 -10.23 -8.82 5.88
C LEU A 175 -11.72 -8.65 5.57
N ALA A 176 -12.57 -9.59 5.99
CA ALA A 176 -14.03 -9.49 5.82
C ALA A 176 -14.59 -8.22 6.46
N ARG A 177 -14.11 -7.84 7.65
CA ARG A 177 -14.48 -6.60 8.34
C ARG A 177 -14.11 -5.35 7.53
N ALA A 178 -12.99 -5.34 6.81
CA ALA A 178 -12.64 -4.23 5.93
C ALA A 178 -13.55 -4.21 4.69
N LEU A 179 -13.77 -5.38 4.08
CA LEU A 179 -14.50 -5.54 2.81
C LEU A 179 -16.01 -5.34 2.91
N VAL A 180 -16.63 -5.58 4.08
CA VAL A 180 -18.09 -5.47 4.27
C VAL A 180 -18.65 -4.10 3.86
N SER A 181 -17.81 -3.06 3.94
CA SER A 181 -18.13 -1.68 3.57
C SER A 181 -18.00 -1.37 2.08
N ARG A 182 -17.53 -2.32 1.27
CA ARG A 182 -17.17 -2.16 -0.15
C ARG A 182 -16.24 -0.95 -0.36
N PRO A 183 -15.02 -1.00 0.18
CA PRO A 183 -14.09 0.12 0.08
C PRO A 183 -13.69 0.36 -1.37
N GLY A 184 -13.41 1.61 -1.72
CA GLY A 184 -12.78 1.93 -3.01
C GLY A 184 -11.27 1.93 -2.95
N LEU A 185 -10.73 2.00 -1.72
CA LEU A 185 -9.31 1.81 -1.42
C LEU A 185 -9.15 0.95 -0.17
N LEU A 186 -8.37 -0.14 -0.30
CA LEU A 186 -7.99 -1.02 0.78
C LEU A 186 -6.46 -0.99 0.97
N ALA A 187 -6.02 -0.45 2.10
CA ALA A 187 -4.65 -0.53 2.56
C ALA A 187 -4.46 -1.80 3.40
N LEU A 188 -3.35 -2.49 3.16
CA LEU A 188 -2.97 -3.72 3.84
C LEU A 188 -1.58 -3.50 4.44
N ASP A 189 -1.47 -3.39 5.76
CA ASP A 189 -0.21 -3.13 6.47
C ASP A 189 0.32 -4.44 7.06
N GLU A 190 1.23 -5.11 6.34
CA GLU A 190 1.81 -6.41 6.68
C GLU A 190 0.78 -7.51 7.05
N PRO A 191 -0.29 -7.72 6.26
CA PRO A 191 -1.40 -8.61 6.63
C PRO A 191 -1.01 -10.11 6.66
N LEU A 192 0.13 -10.48 6.06
CA LEU A 192 0.55 -11.86 5.81
C LEU A 192 1.73 -12.33 6.67
N GLY A 193 2.42 -11.42 7.36
CA GLY A 193 3.70 -11.71 8.03
C GLY A 193 3.63 -12.76 9.13
N ALA A 194 2.49 -12.91 9.79
CA ALA A 194 2.28 -13.87 10.88
C ALA A 194 1.71 -15.24 10.41
N LEU A 195 1.58 -15.47 9.10
CA LEU A 195 0.98 -16.69 8.55
C LEU A 195 2.04 -17.71 8.15
N ASP A 196 1.73 -19.00 8.34
CA ASP A 196 2.50 -20.10 7.76
C ASP A 196 2.41 -20.07 6.22
N ALA A 197 3.33 -20.77 5.56
CA ALA A 197 3.50 -20.69 4.11
C ALA A 197 2.23 -21.08 3.32
N LEU A 198 1.51 -22.13 3.74
CA LEU A 198 0.31 -22.59 3.02
C LEU A 198 -0.85 -21.61 3.23
N THR A 199 -1.10 -21.21 4.48
CA THR A 199 -2.12 -20.23 4.80
C THR A 199 -1.87 -18.89 4.10
N ARG A 200 -0.59 -18.49 3.97
CA ARG A 200 -0.19 -17.28 3.24
C ARG A 200 -0.56 -17.37 1.76
N ILE A 201 -0.21 -18.46 1.09
CA ILE A 201 -0.52 -18.68 -0.34
C ILE A 201 -2.04 -18.61 -0.56
N ASP A 202 -2.81 -19.29 0.29
CA ASP A 202 -4.28 -19.26 0.21
C ASP A 202 -4.83 -17.85 0.40
N MET A 203 -4.26 -17.09 1.34
CA MET A 203 -4.66 -15.71 1.63
C MET A 203 -4.33 -14.76 0.47
N GLN A 204 -3.16 -14.91 -0.16
CA GLN A 204 -2.77 -14.14 -1.35
C GLN A 204 -3.76 -14.37 -2.50
N ALA A 205 -4.04 -15.63 -2.82
CA ALA A 205 -5.00 -16.00 -3.86
C ALA A 205 -6.41 -15.49 -3.56
N MET A 206 -6.82 -15.53 -2.29
CA MET A 206 -8.10 -14.99 -1.83
C MET A 206 -8.18 -13.47 -2.02
N ILE A 207 -7.17 -12.72 -1.58
CA ILE A 207 -7.13 -11.26 -1.73
C ILE A 207 -7.14 -10.88 -3.21
N GLU A 208 -6.33 -11.54 -4.05
CA GLU A 208 -6.33 -11.29 -5.49
C GLU A 208 -7.72 -11.50 -6.10
N ARG A 209 -8.37 -12.63 -5.80
CA ARG A 209 -9.71 -12.95 -6.32
C ARG A 209 -10.73 -11.88 -5.91
N ILE A 210 -10.73 -11.48 -4.65
CA ILE A 210 -11.68 -10.48 -4.15
C ILE A 210 -11.39 -9.10 -4.75
N TRP A 211 -10.12 -8.70 -4.81
CA TRP A 211 -9.69 -7.46 -5.45
C TRP A 211 -10.13 -7.39 -6.91
N ARG A 212 -9.90 -8.44 -7.71
CA ARG A 212 -10.33 -8.49 -9.11
C ARG A 212 -11.85 -8.46 -9.27
N ALA A 213 -12.58 -9.09 -8.35
CA ALA A 213 -14.04 -9.12 -8.39
C ALA A 213 -14.67 -7.78 -8.00
N GLN A 214 -14.11 -7.08 -7.00
CA GLN A 214 -14.67 -5.84 -6.47
C GLN A 214 -14.07 -4.58 -7.10
N GLY A 215 -12.88 -4.67 -7.68
CA GLY A 215 -12.21 -3.57 -8.38
C GLY A 215 -11.75 -2.41 -7.49
N PHE A 216 -11.54 -2.62 -6.19
CA PHE A 216 -10.99 -1.56 -5.34
C PHE A 216 -9.51 -1.31 -5.65
N THR A 217 -8.99 -0.16 -5.23
CA THR A 217 -7.55 0.13 -5.30
C THR A 217 -6.88 -0.49 -4.07
N ALA A 218 -5.82 -1.27 -4.27
CA ALA A 218 -5.16 -1.99 -3.18
C ALA A 218 -3.75 -1.45 -2.98
N ILE A 219 -3.37 -1.17 -1.72
CA ILE A 219 -2.00 -0.80 -1.36
C ILE A 219 -1.51 -1.78 -0.30
N LEU A 220 -0.59 -2.66 -0.68
CA LEU A 220 0.06 -3.62 0.21
C LEU A 220 1.38 -3.06 0.70
N VAL A 221 1.52 -2.82 2.00
CA VAL A 221 2.81 -2.64 2.64
C VAL A 221 3.29 -4.01 3.11
N THR A 222 4.47 -4.41 2.65
CA THR A 222 5.11 -5.65 3.06
C THR A 222 6.63 -5.48 3.10
N HIS A 223 7.29 -6.30 3.90
CA HIS A 223 8.74 -6.46 3.88
C HIS A 223 9.17 -7.69 3.03
N ASP A 224 8.22 -8.49 2.56
CA ASP A 224 8.48 -9.69 1.76
C ASP A 224 8.30 -9.37 0.26
N VAL A 225 9.41 -9.39 -0.48
CA VAL A 225 9.41 -9.13 -1.93
C VAL A 225 8.62 -10.19 -2.68
N ALA A 226 8.61 -11.44 -2.22
CA ALA A 226 7.85 -12.52 -2.84
C ALA A 226 6.34 -12.25 -2.80
N GLU A 227 5.84 -11.66 -1.71
CA GLU A 227 4.44 -11.22 -1.60
C GLU A 227 4.13 -10.10 -2.60
N ALA A 228 5.04 -9.13 -2.73
CA ALA A 228 4.89 -8.01 -3.63
C ALA A 228 4.82 -8.45 -5.10
N VAL A 229 5.75 -9.29 -5.55
CA VAL A 229 5.76 -9.81 -6.94
C VAL A 229 4.57 -10.74 -7.22
N ALA A 230 4.12 -11.51 -6.23
CA ALA A 230 2.97 -12.38 -6.40
C ALA A 230 1.66 -11.60 -6.58
N MET A 231 1.49 -10.48 -5.87
CA MET A 231 0.19 -9.82 -5.77
C MET A 231 0.05 -8.50 -6.52
N ALA A 232 1.12 -7.72 -6.70
CA ALA A 232 1.00 -6.33 -7.15
C ALA A 232 1.15 -6.17 -8.67
N ASP A 233 0.43 -5.23 -9.26
CA ASP A 233 0.67 -4.80 -10.64
C ASP A 233 1.90 -3.86 -10.72
N ARG A 234 2.25 -3.22 -9.59
CA ARG A 234 3.36 -2.29 -9.47
C ARG A 234 4.00 -2.37 -8.09
N ILE A 235 5.32 -2.35 -8.02
CA ILE A 235 6.10 -2.39 -6.78
C ILE A 235 6.86 -1.07 -6.64
N LEU A 236 6.69 -0.43 -5.51
CA LEU A 236 7.38 0.78 -5.11
C LEU A 236 8.35 0.43 -3.98
N VAL A 237 9.64 0.69 -4.17
CA VAL A 237 10.63 0.57 -3.10
C VAL A 237 10.81 1.93 -2.47
N VAL A 238 10.55 2.02 -1.16
CA VAL A 238 10.68 3.25 -0.38
C VAL A 238 11.92 3.19 0.50
N GLU A 239 12.78 4.19 0.36
CA GLU A 239 14.04 4.33 1.09
C GLU A 239 14.23 5.79 1.49
N ALA A 240 14.63 6.02 2.74
CA ALA A 240 14.84 7.37 3.30
C ALA A 240 13.71 8.37 2.97
N GLY A 241 12.45 7.92 2.98
CA GLY A 241 11.29 8.78 2.70
C GLY A 241 11.03 9.12 1.22
N ARG A 242 11.75 8.48 0.29
CA ARG A 242 11.63 8.67 -1.17
C ARG A 242 11.34 7.34 -1.87
N ILE A 243 10.84 7.40 -3.10
CA ILE A 243 10.69 6.21 -3.95
C ILE A 243 12.03 5.97 -4.65
N ALA A 244 12.75 4.95 -4.22
CA ALA A 244 14.04 4.55 -4.79
C ALA A 244 13.86 3.73 -6.08
N LEU A 245 12.81 2.90 -6.12
CA LEU A 245 12.51 2.06 -7.28
C LEU A 245 11.01 2.02 -7.55
N ASP A 246 10.65 2.01 -8.82
CA ASP A 246 9.27 1.97 -9.29
C ASP A 246 9.18 0.98 -10.46
N VAL A 247 8.60 -0.20 -10.20
CA VAL A 247 8.64 -1.33 -11.13
C VAL A 247 7.25 -1.83 -11.45
N ALA A 248 6.92 -1.90 -12.74
CA ALA A 248 5.73 -2.60 -13.21
C ALA A 248 5.95 -4.12 -13.17
N VAL A 249 4.93 -4.87 -12.74
CA VAL A 249 4.96 -6.34 -12.71
C VAL A 249 4.19 -6.86 -13.93
N ASP A 250 4.85 -6.88 -15.08
CA ASP A 250 4.27 -7.26 -16.37
C ASP A 250 4.16 -8.78 -16.58
N VAL A 251 3.93 -9.54 -15.50
CA VAL A 251 3.68 -10.98 -15.55
C VAL A 251 2.17 -11.24 -15.47
N PRO A 252 1.58 -11.94 -16.46
CA PRO A 252 0.15 -12.27 -16.48
C PRO A 252 -0.31 -13.07 -15.26
N ARG A 253 -1.60 -12.91 -14.91
CA ARG A 253 -2.28 -13.70 -13.86
C ARG A 253 -3.02 -14.90 -14.47
N PRO A 254 -3.11 -16.07 -13.79
CA PRO A 254 -2.65 -16.32 -12.43
C PRO A 254 -1.14 -16.48 -12.36
N ARG A 255 -0.52 -15.73 -11.44
CA ARG A 255 0.91 -15.80 -11.19
C ARG A 255 1.23 -17.07 -10.43
N ARG A 256 2.13 -17.88 -10.98
CA ARG A 256 2.52 -19.15 -10.38
C ARG A 256 3.82 -18.98 -9.61
N ARG A 257 3.91 -19.64 -8.46
CA ARG A 257 5.17 -19.70 -7.72
C ARG A 257 6.19 -20.49 -8.57
N GLY A 258 7.42 -19.99 -8.65
CA GLY A 258 8.47 -20.57 -9.49
C GLY A 258 8.44 -20.11 -10.95
N ASP A 259 7.59 -19.16 -11.31
CA ASP A 259 7.69 -18.46 -12.59
C ASP A 259 9.05 -17.74 -12.70
N ALA A 260 9.75 -17.97 -13.81
CA ALA A 260 11.11 -17.47 -14.00
C ALA A 260 11.16 -15.94 -14.08
N ASP A 261 10.14 -15.31 -14.67
CA ASP A 261 10.07 -13.86 -14.81
C ASP A 261 9.82 -13.21 -13.46
N LEU A 262 8.96 -13.82 -12.62
CA LEU A 262 8.74 -13.36 -11.24
C LEU A 262 9.99 -13.53 -10.38
N ALA A 263 10.70 -14.66 -10.50
CA ALA A 263 11.92 -14.91 -9.76
C ALA A 263 13.04 -13.93 -10.14
N ALA A 264 13.18 -13.62 -11.44
CA ALA A 264 14.12 -12.62 -11.92
C ALA A 264 13.77 -11.22 -11.40
N LEU A 265 12.48 -10.86 -11.37
CA LEU A 265 12.00 -9.60 -10.82
C LEU A 265 12.26 -9.49 -9.31
N GLU A 266 11.96 -10.55 -8.57
CA GLU A 266 12.23 -10.67 -7.14
C GLU A 266 13.72 -10.49 -6.85
N GLY A 267 14.59 -11.20 -7.57
CA GLY A 267 16.04 -11.07 -7.45
C GLY A 267 16.53 -9.64 -7.65
N ARG A 268 16.07 -8.96 -8.71
CA ARG A 268 16.43 -7.56 -8.98
C ARG A 268 16.03 -6.60 -7.85
N ILE A 269 14.85 -6.78 -7.26
CA ILE A 269 14.37 -5.93 -6.16
C ILE A 269 15.17 -6.23 -4.88
N LEU A 270 15.44 -7.50 -4.60
CA LEU A 270 16.27 -7.92 -3.47
C LEU A 270 17.71 -7.40 -3.59
N ASP A 271 18.32 -7.49 -4.76
CA ASP A 271 19.67 -6.99 -5.02
C ASP A 271 19.75 -5.49 -4.74
N HIS A 272 18.75 -4.72 -5.18
CA HIS A 272 18.67 -3.29 -4.86
C HIS A 272 18.58 -3.08 -3.34
N LEU A 273 17.64 -3.74 -2.66
CA LEU A 273 17.46 -3.64 -1.21
C LEU A 273 18.70 -4.09 -0.40
N LEU A 274 19.50 -5.03 -0.90
CA LEU A 274 20.67 -5.59 -0.23
C LEU A 274 21.98 -4.85 -0.56
N SER A 275 22.11 -4.28 -1.76
CA SER A 275 23.32 -3.59 -2.23
C SER A 275 23.70 -2.38 -1.36
N GLU A 276 22.71 -1.71 -0.77
CA GLU A 276 22.95 -0.66 0.24
C GLU A 276 23.30 -1.19 1.64
N ARG A 277 23.71 -2.46 1.79
CA ARG A 277 24.29 -2.96 3.05
C ARG A 277 25.78 -2.69 3.17
N ALA A 278 26.49 -2.34 2.10
CA ALA A 278 27.93 -2.10 2.16
C ALA A 278 28.19 -0.74 2.81
N PRO A 279 28.70 -0.68 4.06
CA PRO A 279 29.28 0.56 4.55
C PRO A 279 30.60 0.77 3.78
N SER A 280 30.76 1.94 3.17
CA SER A 280 32.08 2.48 2.84
C SER A 280 32.87 2.76 4.11
#